data_AF-A0A3R8SP57-F1
#
_entry.id   AF-A0A3R8SP57-F1
#
_cell.length_a   1.000
_cell.length_b   1.000
_cell.length_c   1.000
_cell.angle_alpha   90.00
_cell.angle_beta   90.00
_cell.angle_gamma   90.00
#
_symmetry.space_group_name_H-M   'P 1'
#
loop_
_entity.id
_entity.type
_entity.pdbx_description
1 polymer ?
#
loop_
_entity_poly.entity_id
_entity_poly.type
_entity_poly.pdbx_seq_one_letter_code
_entity_poly.pdbx_strand_id
1 'polypeptide(L)'
;GDGIGDLLAQDTANNLYRYYGTGNGTFGARTKVFSNWGGSYNTVVGVGDITGDGRADLVSRDTGGNVWRNNGDGKGSFGARTKIASGWQGYKGLY
;
A
#
# COMPACT_ATOMS: atom_id res chain seq x y z
N GLY A 1 -7.11 -12.35 -0.64
CA GLY A 1 -7.96 -11.36 -1.32
C GLY A 1 -9.19 -12.08 -1.83
N ASP A 2 -10.29 -11.35 -2.02
CA ASP A 2 -11.55 -11.86 -2.58
C ASP A 2 -11.57 -11.89 -4.12
N GLY A 3 -10.46 -11.51 -4.76
CA GLY A 3 -10.33 -11.48 -6.23
C GLY A 3 -10.88 -10.20 -6.85
N ILE A 4 -11.33 -9.24 -6.04
CA ILE A 4 -11.86 -7.96 -6.49
C ILE A 4 -10.80 -6.86 -6.23
N GLY A 5 -10.69 -5.90 -7.16
CA GLY A 5 -9.80 -4.76 -6.99
C GLY A 5 -10.28 -3.82 -5.90
N ASP A 6 -9.43 -3.57 -4.91
CA ASP A 6 -9.66 -2.61 -3.82
C ASP A 6 -9.00 -1.25 -4.10
N LEU A 7 -9.48 -0.18 -3.45
CA LEU A 7 -8.87 1.14 -3.49
C LEU A 7 -8.16 1.44 -2.16
N LEU A 8 -6.90 1.88 -2.23
CA LEU A 8 -6.21 2.48 -1.09
C LEU A 8 -6.26 4.01 -1.17
N ALA A 9 -6.55 4.67 -0.05
CA ALA A 9 -6.52 6.12 0.03
C ALA A 9 -5.95 6.60 1.36
N GLN A 10 -5.20 7.70 1.30
CA GLN A 10 -4.68 8.38 2.47
C GLN A 10 -5.59 9.56 2.85
N ASP A 11 -5.89 9.75 4.14
CA ASP A 11 -6.57 10.94 4.64
C ASP A 11 -5.60 12.08 4.99
N THR A 12 -6.14 13.26 5.27
CA THR A 12 -5.37 14.45 5.67
C THR A 12 -4.64 14.30 7.00
N ALA A 13 -5.03 13.32 7.82
CA ALA A 13 -4.36 12.95 9.06
C ALA A 13 -3.32 11.83 8.86
N ASN A 14 -2.91 11.58 7.60
CA ASN A 14 -1.92 10.59 7.21
C ASN A 14 -2.31 9.14 7.52
N ASN A 15 -3.57 8.83 7.77
CA ASN A 15 -4.04 7.45 7.91
C ASN A 15 -4.26 6.84 6.52
N LEU A 16 -3.84 5.59 6.35
CA LEU A 16 -4.16 4.80 5.16
C LEU A 16 -5.47 4.05 5.40
N TYR A 17 -6.37 4.11 4.43
CA TYR A 17 -7.59 3.32 4.39
C TYR A 17 -7.63 2.47 3.14
N ARG A 18 -8.38 1.38 3.24
CA ARG A 18 -8.84 0.57 2.13
C ARG A 18 -10.34 0.76 1.96
N TYR A 19 -10.79 0.90 0.73
CA TYR A 19 -12.18 0.75 0.34
C TYR A 19 -12.32 -0.57 -0.41
N TYR A 20 -13.18 -1.44 0.10
CA TYR A 20 -13.44 -2.73 -0.53
C TYR A 20 -14.11 -2.53 -1.88
N GLY A 21 -13.57 -3.16 -2.92
CA GLY A 21 -14.26 -3.26 -4.20
C GLY A 21 -15.49 -4.15 -4.07
N THR A 22 -16.58 -3.76 -4.72
CA THR A 22 -17.83 -4.54 -4.72
C THR A 22 -17.98 -5.41 -5.98
N GLY A 23 -17.01 -5.32 -6.91
CA GLY A 23 -17.02 -6.06 -8.18
C GLY A 23 -17.93 -5.46 -9.26
N ASN A 24 -18.69 -4.41 -8.96
CA ASN A 24 -19.57 -3.73 -9.93
C ASN A 24 -19.13 -2.28 -10.24
N GLY A 25 -17.85 -1.98 -10.01
CA GLY A 25 -17.28 -0.64 -10.21
C GLY A 25 -17.55 0.35 -9.07
N THR A 26 -18.10 -0.11 -7.95
CA THR A 26 -18.29 0.71 -6.74
C THR A 26 -17.38 0.23 -5.59
N PHE A 27 -17.31 1.06 -4.55
CA PHE A 27 -16.53 0.79 -3.36
C PHE A 27 -17.40 0.86 -2.10
N GLY A 28 -17.18 -0.07 -1.17
CA GLY A 28 -17.82 -0.11 0.13
C GLY A 28 -17.25 0.90 1.12
N ALA A 29 -17.68 0.77 2.38
CA ALA A 29 -17.16 1.60 3.47
C ALA A 29 -15.66 1.40 3.68
N ARG A 30 -14.97 2.49 4.02
CA ARG A 30 -13.52 2.46 4.25
C ARG A 30 -13.17 1.74 5.56
N THR A 31 -12.13 0.93 5.52
CA THR A 31 -11.48 0.33 6.69
C THR A 31 -10.10 0.94 6.88
N LYS A 32 -9.75 1.34 8.10
CA LYS A 32 -8.41 1.87 8.39
C LYS A 32 -7.39 0.73 8.35
N VAL A 33 -6.31 0.94 7.60
CA VAL A 33 -5.21 -0.03 7.41
C VAL A 33 -4.03 0.34 8.29
N PHE A 34 -3.59 1.60 8.24
CA PHE A 34 -2.49 2.11 9.08
C PHE A 34 -2.78 3.52 9.59
N SER A 35 -2.33 3.81 10.81
CA SER A 35 -2.31 5.16 11.38
C SER A 35 -0.99 5.86 11.08
N ASN A 36 -1.02 7.17 10.85
CA ASN A 36 0.17 8.01 10.58
C ASN A 36 1.15 7.43 9.53
N TRP A 37 0.61 6.72 8.54
CA TRP A 37 1.38 6.08 7.49
C TRP A 37 1.93 7.12 6.51
N GLY A 38 1.07 8.04 6.06
CA GLY A 38 1.41 9.08 5.10
C GLY A 38 2.48 10.08 5.53
N GLY A 39 2.73 10.21 6.84
CA GLY A 39 3.77 11.11 7.36
C GLY A 39 5.20 10.62 7.06
N SER A 40 5.35 9.35 6.66
CA SER A 40 6.65 8.75 6.36
C SER A 40 6.90 8.54 4.86
N TYR A 41 5.87 8.60 4.00
CA TYR A 41 5.99 8.17 2.59
C TYR A 41 5.61 9.27 1.60
N ASN A 42 6.36 9.37 0.51
CA ASN A 42 6.10 10.33 -0.58
C ASN A 42 5.58 9.66 -1.86
N THR A 43 5.61 8.33 -1.94
CA THR A 43 5.06 7.57 -3.07
C THR A 43 4.65 6.18 -2.61
N VAL A 44 3.59 5.65 -3.21
CA VAL A 44 3.07 4.31 -2.94
C VAL A 44 2.45 3.71 -4.20
N VAL A 45 2.64 2.41 -4.35
CA VAL A 45 2.07 1.62 -5.44
C VAL A 45 1.63 0.25 -4.91
N GLY A 46 0.45 -0.20 -5.35
CA GLY A 46 0.10 -1.61 -5.29
C GLY A 46 0.80 -2.32 -6.43
N VAL A 47 1.53 -3.41 -6.15
CA VAL A 47 2.41 -4.08 -7.13
C VAL A 47 1.92 -5.47 -7.53
N GLY A 48 0.70 -5.85 -7.12
CA GLY A 48 0.27 -7.24 -7.18
C GLY A 48 1.05 -8.10 -6.19
N ASP A 49 1.10 -9.41 -6.42
CA ASP A 49 1.85 -10.34 -5.57
C ASP A 49 3.30 -10.46 -6.06
N ILE A 50 4.23 -9.80 -5.37
CA ILE A 50 5.68 -9.87 -5.68
C ILE A 50 6.43 -10.80 -4.72
N THR A 51 5.73 -11.42 -3.77
CA THR A 51 6.30 -12.36 -2.80
C THR A 51 5.96 -13.81 -3.09
N GLY A 52 5.00 -14.06 -3.99
CA GLY A 52 4.56 -15.39 -4.43
C GLY A 52 3.64 -16.08 -3.44
N ASP A 53 3.01 -15.36 -2.52
CA ASP A 53 2.14 -15.92 -1.47
C ASP A 53 0.63 -15.88 -1.82
N GLY A 54 0.32 -15.43 -3.04
CA GLY A 54 -1.03 -15.28 -3.56
C GLY A 54 -1.75 -14.02 -3.05
N ARG A 55 -1.05 -13.05 -2.45
CA ARG A 55 -1.65 -11.85 -1.87
C ARG A 55 -0.96 -10.61 -2.44
N ALA A 56 -1.76 -9.60 -2.77
CA ALA A 56 -1.22 -8.36 -3.28
C ALA A 56 -0.42 -7.63 -2.21
N ASP A 57 0.77 -7.17 -2.60
CA ASP A 57 1.73 -6.44 -1.79
C ASP A 57 1.68 -4.94 -2.08
N LEU A 58 2.23 -4.17 -1.15
CA LEU A 58 2.42 -2.73 -1.26
C LEU A 58 3.91 -2.41 -1.36
N VAL A 59 4.28 -1.48 -2.23
CA VAL A 59 5.61 -0.86 -2.21
C VAL A 59 5.45 0.63 -1.99
N SER A 60 6.24 1.18 -1.07
CA SER A 60 6.28 2.61 -0.78
C SER A 60 7.70 3.13 -0.73
N ARG A 61 7.85 4.43 -0.97
CA ARG A 61 9.11 5.14 -0.81
C ARG A 61 8.96 6.20 0.27
N ASP A 62 9.91 6.23 1.20
CA ASP A 62 9.99 7.28 2.22
C ASP A 62 10.67 8.55 1.71
N THR A 63 10.54 9.64 2.48
CA THR A 63 11.15 10.94 2.13
C THR A 63 12.68 10.92 2.12
N GLY A 64 13.30 9.93 2.76
CA GLY A 64 14.73 9.68 2.73
C GLY A 64 15.20 8.83 1.53
N GLY A 65 14.30 8.41 0.65
CA GLY A 65 14.62 7.60 -0.51
C GLY A 65 14.82 6.11 -0.21
N ASN A 66 14.35 5.61 0.94
CA ASN A 66 14.28 4.17 1.16
C ASN A 66 12.99 3.61 0.55
N VAL A 67 13.10 2.42 -0.04
CA VAL A 67 11.96 1.69 -0.58
C VAL A 67 11.61 0.56 0.36
N TRP A 68 10.33 0.45 0.67
CA TRP A 68 9.76 -0.48 1.61
C TRP A 68 8.71 -1.34 0.91
N ARG A 69 8.68 -2.64 1.23
CA ARG A 69 7.61 -3.56 0.87
C ARG A 69 6.78 -3.86 2.11
N ASN A 70 5.46 -3.88 1.99
CA ASN A 70 4.58 -4.49 2.98
C ASN A 70 3.86 -5.67 2.32
N ASN A 71 3.99 -6.86 2.92
CA ASN A 71 3.32 -8.05 2.40
C ASN A 71 1.81 -7.97 2.62
N GLY A 72 1.02 -8.44 1.65
CA GLY A 72 -0.42 -8.64 1.86
C GLY A 72 -0.69 -9.67 2.96
N ASP A 73 -1.61 -9.39 3.88
CA ASP A 73 -1.95 -10.32 4.97
C ASP A 73 -3.10 -11.29 4.64
N GLY A 74 -3.69 -11.14 3.45
CA GLY A 74 -4.82 -11.95 2.97
C GLY A 74 -6.17 -11.57 3.56
N LYS A 75 -6.21 -10.70 4.58
CA LYS A 75 -7.38 -10.08 5.23
C LYS A 75 -7.58 -8.64 4.72
N GLY A 76 -6.76 -8.27 3.74
CA GLY A 76 -6.59 -6.99 3.07
C GLY A 76 -6.17 -5.84 3.99
N SER A 77 -5.35 -6.19 4.98
CA SER A 77 -4.35 -5.28 5.47
C SER A 77 -2.98 -5.71 4.93
N PHE A 78 -1.93 -5.08 5.45
CA PHE A 78 -0.56 -5.45 5.16
C PHE A 78 0.22 -5.70 6.45
N GLY A 79 1.24 -6.56 6.35
CA GLY A 79 2.18 -6.82 7.43
C GLY A 79 3.15 -5.67 7.68
N ALA A 80 4.09 -5.91 8.59
CA ALA A 80 5.19 -4.98 8.86
C ALA A 80 6.03 -4.72 7.59
N ARG A 81 6.59 -3.51 7.50
CA ARG A 81 7.41 -3.10 6.35
C ARG A 81 8.78 -3.77 6.37
N THR A 82 9.25 -4.16 5.20
CA THR A 82 10.62 -4.66 4.96
C THR A 82 11.32 -3.68 4.03
N LYS A 83 12.54 -3.24 4.39
CA LYS A 83 13.33 -2.37 3.49
C LYS A 83 13.87 -3.22 2.34
N ILE A 84 13.62 -2.79 1.10
CA ILE A 84 14.07 -3.51 -0.09
C ILE A 84 15.07 -2.70 -0.93
N ALA A 85 15.17 -1.38 -0.73
CA ALA A 85 16.20 -0.55 -1.35
C ALA A 85 16.45 0.77 -0.60
N SER A 86 17.51 1.46 -0.99
CA SER A 86 17.88 2.81 -0.54
C SER A 86 18.44 3.64 -1.71
N GLY A 87 18.50 4.96 -1.55
CA GLY A 87 19.06 5.86 -2.58
C GLY A 87 18.07 6.26 -3.67
N TRP A 88 16.76 6.08 -3.45
CA TRP A 88 15.73 6.33 -4.45
C TRP A 88 15.18 7.76 -4.47
N GLN A 89 15.76 8.69 -3.70
CA GLN A 89 15.35 10.09 -3.66
C GLN A 89 15.54 10.83 -4.99
N GLY A 90 16.43 10.34 -5.87
CA GLY A 90 16.69 10.93 -7.18
C GLY A 90 15.66 10.56 -8.26
N TYR A 91 14.84 9.53 -8.03
CA TYR A 91 13.83 9.10 -9.01
C TYR A 91 12.54 9.88 -8.86
N LYS A 92 11.90 10.24 -9.97
CA LYS A 92 10.66 11.04 -9.95
C LYS A 92 9.44 10.26 -9.46
N GLY A 93 9.43 8.95 -9.61
CA GLY A 93 8.27 8.14 -9.25
C GLY A 93 8.61 6.68 -8.98
N LEU A 94 7.58 5.98 -8.53
CA LEU A 94 7.49 4.54 -8.34
C LEU A 94 6.15 4.16 -8.97
N TYR A 95 6.14 3.22 -9.91
CA TYR A 95 4.98 2.80 -10.71
C TYR A 95 5.07 1.32 -11.04
#